data_AF-A0A7L3F011-F1
#
_entry.id   AF-A0A7L3F011-F1
#
_cell.length_a   1.000
_cell.length_b   1.000
_cell.length_c   1.000
_cell.angle_alpha   90.00
_cell.angle_beta   90.00
_cell.angle_gamma   90.00
#
_symmetry.space_group_name_H-M   'P 1'
#
loop_
_entity.id
_entity.type
_entity.pdbx_description
1 polymer ?
#
loop_
_entity_poly.entity_id
_entity_poly.type
_entity_poly.pdbx_seq_one_letter_code
_entity_poly.pdbx_strand_id
1 'polypeptide(L)'
;LLIVICYLAIFQLEELGFQHFSRIVKSLDTAKMQKFLRFFFNAMYLNTWIKDEWSQLYDSLYVKENWIDPLLRWQPKVQQLIEQLTDKLNNRNTTVKTSTVTQPKEFNLTVPRPRAIPIPLPIPGLEKRLPVPPTTYKPPKEKKQLEEIKTKKLQKTKKTNDYQFGCAAMKPEKGEVCCKILSYLKISQEVVPFLAPYLDVVWELVLRQYFEELQIDNIPIKLNAAAILRESALYQRKKEQELKRIENLLRGARDPSEFLEWQKQMRGKDLEDQLAEIECRRLQGKLSHEEAVLAHQNVIQENKKKADLMREKKAELMHQYAEKRLQEQKEMRELVEQVVEGHKNAHQAKIKLQKYKQQIVQEVCEENRELLRQALEEEEEKLRKRCELIQQIRAIESLPSLRHKFVDLTEVSSNGV
;
A
#
# COMPACT_ATOMS: atom_id res chain seq x y z
N LEU A 1 2.73 22.66 13.22
CA LEU A 1 4.06 22.57 12.58
C LEU A 1 4.45 23.84 11.83
N LEU A 2 3.63 24.36 10.91
CA LEU A 2 3.91 25.63 10.21
C LEU A 2 4.05 26.83 11.16
N ILE A 3 3.22 26.91 12.21
CA ILE A 3 3.28 27.97 13.25
C ILE A 3 4.67 28.03 13.91
N VAL A 4 5.26 26.87 14.21
CA VAL A 4 6.61 26.79 14.82
C VAL A 4 7.66 27.34 13.87
N ILE A 5 7.52 27.09 12.57
CA ILE A 5 8.45 27.57 11.55
C ILE A 5 8.27 29.07 11.31
N CYS A 6 7.04 29.58 11.34
CA CYS A 6 6.76 31.02 11.34
C CYS A 6 7.47 31.70 12.51
N TYR A 7 7.29 31.17 13.72
CA TYR A 7 7.95 31.70 14.92
C TYR A 7 9.47 31.69 14.78
N LEU A 8 10.05 30.57 14.32
CA LEU A 8 11.49 30.48 14.07
C LEU A 8 11.97 31.46 13.01
N ALA A 9 11.18 31.71 11.96
CA ALA A 9 11.52 32.65 10.90
C ALA A 9 11.46 34.11 11.35
N ILE A 10 10.51 34.47 12.22
CA ILE A 10 10.32 35.85 12.70
C ILE A 10 11.29 36.19 13.83
N PHE A 11 11.39 35.31 14.84
CA PHE A 11 12.05 35.65 16.11
C PHE A 11 13.43 35.02 16.30
N GLN A 12 13.75 33.95 15.56
CA GLN A 12 14.95 33.15 15.83
C GLN A 12 15.85 33.02 14.60
N LEU A 13 15.49 33.60 13.46
CA LEU A 13 16.23 33.41 12.22
C LEU A 13 17.61 34.07 12.28
N GLU A 14 17.73 35.20 13.00
CA GLU A 14 19.00 35.88 13.22
C GLU A 14 19.89 35.14 14.23
N GLU A 15 19.32 34.62 15.32
CA GLU A 15 20.05 33.91 16.38
C GLU A 15 20.46 32.48 15.97
N LEU A 16 19.57 31.76 15.31
CA LEU A 16 19.76 30.37 14.87
C LEU A 16 20.67 30.30 13.63
N GLY A 17 20.62 31.34 12.80
CA GLY A 17 21.33 31.43 11.53
C GLY A 17 20.71 30.59 10.41
N PHE A 18 20.92 31.06 9.19
CA PHE A 18 20.30 30.47 7.99
C PHE A 18 20.67 29.00 7.73
N GLN A 19 21.86 28.56 8.12
CA GLN A 19 22.30 27.17 7.93
C GLN A 19 21.47 26.17 8.74
N HIS A 20 21.20 26.49 10.01
CA HIS A 20 20.37 25.64 10.87
C HIS A 20 18.91 25.70 10.44
N PHE A 21 18.41 26.88 10.08
CA PHE A 21 17.07 27.04 9.53
C PHE A 21 16.88 26.20 8.26
N SER A 22 17.85 26.23 7.34
CA SER A 22 17.84 25.41 6.11
C SER A 22 17.78 23.92 6.42
N ARG A 23 18.52 23.43 7.43
CA ARG A 23 18.49 22.02 7.85
C ARG A 23 17.12 21.62 8.39
N ILE A 24 16.52 22.46 9.24
CA ILE A 24 15.18 22.23 9.80
C ILE A 24 14.15 22.17 8.67
N VAL A 25 14.14 23.15 7.77
CA VAL A 25 13.23 23.18 6.61
C VAL A 25 13.40 21.93 5.73
N LYS A 26 14.64 21.51 5.47
CA LYS A 26 14.94 20.31 4.65
C LYS A 26 14.55 18.99 5.31
N SER A 27 14.42 18.96 6.64
CA SER A 27 13.97 17.76 7.38
C SER A 27 12.46 17.54 7.34
N LEU A 28 11.71 18.57 6.93
CA LEU A 28 10.26 18.57 6.86
C LEU A 28 9.77 18.28 5.43
N ASP A 29 8.46 18.19 5.25
CA ASP A 29 7.83 17.94 3.96
C ASP A 29 8.20 19.03 2.92
N THR A 30 9.03 18.64 1.95
CA THR A 30 9.63 19.53 0.95
C THR A 30 8.57 20.28 0.13
N ALA A 31 7.45 19.64 -0.20
CA ALA A 31 6.41 20.27 -1.02
C ALA A 31 5.63 21.33 -0.22
N LYS A 32 5.33 21.05 1.05
CA LYS A 32 4.65 22.01 1.95
C LYS A 32 5.57 23.17 2.32
N MET A 33 6.83 22.89 2.62
CA MET A 33 7.81 23.93 2.97
C MET A 33 8.10 24.87 1.81
N GLN A 34 8.23 24.36 0.59
CA GLN A 34 8.42 25.20 -0.61
C GLN A 34 7.25 26.16 -0.81
N LYS A 35 5.99 25.67 -0.72
CA LYS A 35 4.79 26.50 -0.82
C LYS A 35 4.73 27.54 0.30
N PHE A 36 5.00 27.13 1.53
CA PHE A 36 4.99 28.01 2.69
C PHE A 36 6.06 29.12 2.59
N LEU A 37 7.31 28.78 2.29
CA LEU A 37 8.38 29.77 2.19
C LEU A 37 8.16 30.75 1.03
N ARG A 38 7.65 30.26 -0.11
CA ARG A 38 7.29 31.11 -1.25
C ARG A 38 6.18 32.12 -0.91
N PHE A 39 5.25 31.70 -0.07
CA PHE A 39 4.17 32.56 0.40
C PHE A 39 4.66 33.55 1.48
N PHE A 40 5.35 33.05 2.52
CA PHE A 40 5.71 33.85 3.68
C PHE A 40 6.83 34.87 3.39
N PHE A 41 7.81 34.54 2.55
CA PHE A 41 8.91 35.44 2.17
C PHE A 41 8.64 36.23 0.88
N ASN A 42 7.38 36.38 0.48
CA ASN A 42 7.02 37.24 -0.66
C ASN A 42 7.03 38.71 -0.21
N ALA A 43 7.87 39.53 -0.84
CA ALA A 43 8.02 40.95 -0.51
C ALA A 43 6.71 41.74 -0.67
N MET A 44 5.86 41.38 -1.62
CA MET A 44 4.55 42.03 -1.78
C MET A 44 3.65 41.73 -0.60
N TYR A 45 3.69 40.50 -0.10
CA TYR A 45 2.84 40.04 0.99
C TYR A 45 3.30 40.56 2.34
N LEU A 46 4.62 40.56 2.57
CA LEU A 46 5.22 41.11 3.77
C LEU A 46 4.96 42.61 3.92
N ASN A 47 4.98 43.39 2.84
CA ASN A 47 4.79 44.84 2.90
C ASN A 47 3.34 45.33 2.83
N THR A 48 2.38 44.45 2.54
CA THR A 48 0.95 44.81 2.47
C THR A 48 0.21 44.13 3.63
N TRP A 49 -0.62 43.14 3.35
CA TRP A 49 -1.50 42.48 4.32
C TRP A 49 -0.80 41.93 5.57
N ILE A 50 0.40 41.34 5.50
CA ILE A 50 1.05 40.81 6.72
C ILE A 50 1.45 41.93 7.66
N LYS A 51 2.03 43.01 7.12
CA LYS A 51 2.36 44.19 7.90
C LYS A 51 1.12 44.88 8.43
N ASP A 52 0.08 45.00 7.61
CA ASP A 52 -1.18 45.68 7.98
C ASP A 52 -1.89 44.95 9.13
N GLU A 53 -1.97 43.61 9.07
CA GLU A 53 -2.55 42.77 10.12
C GLU A 53 -1.73 42.81 11.41
N TRP A 54 -0.40 42.77 11.33
CA TRP A 54 0.45 42.87 12.51
C TRP A 54 0.45 44.27 13.13
N SER A 55 0.25 45.30 12.31
CA SER A 55 0.12 46.69 12.75
C SER A 55 -1.22 46.97 13.47
N GLN A 56 -2.20 46.06 13.42
CA GLN A 56 -3.43 46.17 14.24
C GLN A 56 -3.17 45.80 15.71
N LEU A 57 -2.18 44.94 15.97
CA LEU A 57 -1.85 44.44 17.31
C LEU A 57 -0.64 45.14 17.92
N TYR A 58 0.29 45.62 17.10
CA TYR A 58 1.55 46.25 17.51
C TYR A 58 1.79 47.55 16.74
N ASP A 59 2.67 48.41 17.27
CA ASP A 59 3.02 49.66 16.61
C ASP A 59 3.62 49.41 15.21
N SER A 60 3.16 50.17 14.21
CA SER A 60 3.53 49.97 12.81
C SER A 60 5.02 50.17 12.56
N LEU A 61 5.65 51.10 13.29
CA LEU A 61 7.10 51.31 13.23
C LEU A 61 7.86 50.10 13.78
N TYR A 62 7.41 49.59 14.94
CA TYR A 62 8.00 48.43 15.58
C TYR A 62 7.91 47.16 14.70
N VAL A 63 6.75 46.91 14.09
CA VAL A 63 6.51 45.78 13.18
C VAL A 63 7.41 45.88 11.94
N LYS A 64 7.56 47.07 11.38
CA LYS A 64 8.39 47.29 10.20
C LYS A 64 9.86 47.00 10.49
N GLU A 65 10.41 47.62 11.53
CA GLU A 65 11.84 47.55 11.85
C GLU A 65 12.27 46.19 12.41
N ASN A 66 11.45 45.58 13.26
CA ASN A 66 11.84 44.35 13.97
C ASN A 66 11.39 43.06 13.27
N TRP A 67 10.32 43.09 12.48
CA TRP A 67 9.79 41.87 11.86
C TRP A 67 9.88 41.89 10.33
N ILE A 68 9.44 42.96 9.67
CA ILE A 68 9.41 43.01 8.21
C ILE A 68 10.82 43.18 7.61
N ASP A 69 11.59 44.13 8.09
CA ASP A 69 12.92 44.43 7.54
C ASP A 69 13.91 43.24 7.69
N PRO A 70 13.96 42.51 8.83
CA PRO A 70 14.75 41.30 8.94
C PRO A 70 14.29 40.19 7.98
N LEU A 71 12.98 39.97 7.82
CA LEU A 71 12.47 38.98 6.88
C LEU A 71 12.81 39.31 5.43
N LEU A 72 12.73 40.59 5.05
CA LEU A 72 13.15 41.07 3.73
C LEU A 72 14.67 40.92 3.52
N ARG A 73 15.48 41.17 4.56
CA ARG A 73 16.94 40.97 4.51
C ARG A 73 17.31 39.51 4.24
N TRP A 74 16.56 38.55 4.79
CA TRP A 74 16.79 37.11 4.59
C TRP A 74 16.16 36.55 3.30
N GLN A 75 15.29 37.32 2.65
CA GLN A 75 14.60 36.94 1.42
C GLN A 75 15.52 36.36 0.33
N PRO A 76 16.65 36.98 -0.09
CA PRO A 76 17.46 36.44 -1.19
C PRO A 76 18.06 35.06 -0.85
N LYS A 77 18.42 34.84 0.42
CA LYS A 77 18.93 33.53 0.88
C LYS A 77 17.82 32.49 0.90
N VAL A 78 16.61 32.86 1.34
CA VAL A 78 15.45 31.96 1.33
C VAL A 78 15.00 31.63 -0.10
N GLN A 79 15.13 32.55 -1.05
CA GLN A 79 14.86 32.29 -2.47
C GLN A 79 15.78 31.20 -3.03
N GLN A 80 17.08 31.25 -2.74
CA GLN A 80 18.01 30.16 -3.09
C GLN A 80 17.62 28.81 -2.46
N LEU A 81 17.07 28.82 -1.24
CA LEU A 81 16.56 27.61 -0.61
C LEU A 81 15.28 27.09 -1.29
N ILE A 82 14.38 27.98 -1.71
CA ILE A 82 13.18 27.62 -2.46
C ILE A 82 13.55 26.99 -3.80
N GLU A 83 14.53 27.53 -4.52
CA GLU A 83 15.06 26.95 -5.76
C GLU A 83 15.60 25.53 -5.51
N GLN A 84 16.45 25.35 -4.50
CA GLN A 84 16.96 24.02 -4.12
C GLN A 84 15.85 23.01 -3.78
N LEU A 85 14.76 23.47 -3.14
CA LEU A 85 13.61 22.60 -2.83
C LEU A 85 12.79 22.28 -4.09
N THR A 86 12.70 23.23 -5.03
CA THR A 86 12.02 23.07 -6.32
C THR A 86 12.74 22.05 -7.19
N ASP A 87 14.07 22.13 -7.28
CA ASP A 87 14.90 21.19 -8.03
C ASP A 87 14.79 19.77 -7.45
N LYS A 88 14.76 19.63 -6.12
CA LYS A 88 14.55 18.34 -5.46
C LYS A 88 13.17 17.74 -5.75
N LEU A 89 12.14 18.58 -5.86
CA LEU A 89 10.78 18.13 -6.19
C LEU A 89 10.70 17.66 -7.65
N ASN A 90 11.33 18.40 -8.57
CA ASN A 90 11.36 18.06 -9.99
C ASN A 90 12.19 16.79 -10.25
N ASN A 91 13.33 16.62 -9.58
CA ASN A 91 14.21 15.45 -9.72
C ASN A 91 13.64 14.16 -9.08
N ARG A 92 12.69 14.27 -8.15
CA ARG A 92 11.94 13.12 -7.61
C ARG A 92 11.00 12.49 -8.65
N ASN A 93 10.55 13.27 -9.64
CA ASN A 93 9.67 12.77 -10.69
C ASN A 93 10.44 12.06 -11.84
N THR A 94 11.74 12.32 -11.97
CA THR A 94 12.63 11.68 -12.98
C THR A 94 13.39 10.47 -12.45
N THR A 95 13.46 10.27 -11.14
CA THR A 95 14.07 9.07 -10.54
C THR A 95 13.04 7.96 -10.32
N VAL A 96 12.40 7.53 -11.41
CA VAL A 96 11.99 6.13 -11.52
C VAL A 96 13.29 5.34 -11.45
N LYS A 97 13.60 4.76 -10.29
CA LYS A 97 14.57 3.68 -10.23
C LYS A 97 14.03 2.60 -11.15
N THR A 98 14.57 2.49 -12.36
CA THR A 98 14.49 1.27 -13.15
C THR A 98 15.16 0.21 -12.29
N SER A 99 14.34 -0.54 -11.54
CA SER A 99 14.79 -1.80 -10.97
C SER A 99 15.41 -2.57 -12.13
N THR A 100 16.67 -2.93 -12.00
CA THR A 100 17.36 -3.82 -12.92
C THR A 100 16.42 -4.97 -13.25
N VAL A 101 16.04 -5.08 -14.53
CA VAL A 101 15.23 -6.19 -15.03
C VAL A 101 15.97 -7.47 -14.65
N THR A 102 15.33 -8.30 -13.83
CA THR A 102 15.89 -9.60 -13.47
C THR A 102 15.91 -10.45 -14.73
N GLN A 103 17.09 -10.66 -15.30
CA GLN A 103 17.24 -11.58 -16.43
C GLN A 103 17.05 -13.02 -15.91
N PRO A 104 16.20 -13.84 -16.58
CA PRO A 104 16.06 -15.24 -16.23
C PRO A 104 17.40 -15.94 -16.45
N LYS A 105 17.99 -16.46 -15.36
CA LYS A 105 19.14 -17.35 -15.46
C LYS A 105 18.62 -18.73 -15.86
N GLU A 106 19.06 -19.24 -17.01
CA GLU A 106 18.70 -20.59 -17.46
C GLU A 106 19.09 -21.61 -16.39
N PHE A 107 18.15 -22.51 -16.06
CA PHE A 107 18.37 -23.53 -15.05
C PHE A 107 19.22 -24.63 -15.66
N ASN A 108 20.21 -25.12 -14.91
CA ASN A 108 20.91 -26.33 -15.30
C ASN A 108 19.91 -27.49 -15.25
N LEU A 109 19.65 -28.14 -16.39
CA LEU A 109 18.99 -29.45 -16.46
C LEU A 109 19.83 -30.43 -15.65
N THR A 110 19.61 -30.47 -14.34
CA THR A 110 20.29 -31.35 -13.41
C THR A 110 19.24 -32.25 -12.80
N VAL A 111 19.57 -33.55 -12.84
CA VAL A 111 18.85 -34.66 -12.23
C VAL A 111 18.24 -34.23 -10.89
N PRO A 112 16.95 -34.55 -10.62
CA PRO A 112 16.28 -34.11 -9.41
C PRO A 112 17.11 -34.53 -8.18
N ARG A 113 17.55 -33.54 -7.39
CA ARG A 113 18.17 -33.81 -6.10
C ARG A 113 17.16 -34.58 -5.24
N PRO A 114 17.57 -35.68 -4.57
CA PRO A 114 16.68 -36.43 -3.69
C PRO A 114 16.09 -35.50 -2.64
N ARG A 115 14.78 -35.65 -2.35
CA ARG A 115 14.08 -34.84 -1.35
C ARG A 115 14.76 -35.01 0.00
N ALA A 116 15.45 -33.97 0.46
CA ALA A 116 15.93 -33.91 1.83
C ALA A 116 14.73 -33.69 2.75
N ILE A 117 14.58 -34.57 3.74
CA ILE A 117 13.66 -34.34 4.87
C ILE A 117 14.10 -33.04 5.53
N PRO A 118 13.20 -32.07 5.78
CA PRO A 118 13.58 -30.82 6.41
C PRO A 118 14.14 -31.13 7.81
N ILE A 119 15.44 -30.88 7.98
CA ILE A 119 16.09 -30.95 9.28
C ILE A 119 15.47 -29.82 10.12
N PRO A 120 14.94 -30.12 11.33
CA PRO A 120 14.38 -29.09 12.19
C PRO A 120 15.44 -28.02 12.46
N LEU A 121 15.03 -26.75 12.34
CA LEU A 121 15.89 -25.60 12.61
C LEU A 121 16.54 -25.77 13.99
N PRO A 122 17.88 -25.77 14.10
CA PRO A 122 18.53 -25.80 15.39
C PRO A 122 18.07 -24.57 16.17
N ILE A 123 17.52 -24.81 17.36
CA ILE A 123 17.10 -23.75 18.27
C ILE A 123 18.31 -22.82 18.46
N PRO A 124 18.18 -21.50 18.20
CA PRO A 124 19.28 -20.58 18.40
C PRO A 124 19.81 -20.77 19.82
N GLY A 125 21.08 -21.16 19.93
CA GLY A 125 21.74 -21.26 21.22
C GLY A 125 21.71 -19.88 21.85
N LEU A 126 20.93 -19.72 22.93
CA LEU A 126 20.94 -18.51 23.74
C LEU A 126 22.40 -18.23 24.13
N GLU A 127 22.93 -17.08 23.71
CA GLU A 127 24.21 -16.60 24.19
C GLU A 127 24.20 -16.67 25.72
N LYS A 128 25.17 -17.40 26.28
CA LYS A 128 25.32 -17.47 27.74
C LYS A 128 25.51 -16.03 28.22
N ARG A 129 24.56 -15.57 29.03
CA ARG A 129 24.56 -14.20 29.56
C ARG A 129 25.89 -13.94 30.27
N LEU A 130 26.47 -12.78 29.98
CA LEU A 130 27.65 -12.30 30.69
C LEU A 130 27.36 -12.31 32.20
N PRO A 131 28.32 -12.72 33.05
CA PRO A 131 28.13 -12.71 34.49
C PRO A 131 27.76 -11.29 34.93
N VAL A 132 26.78 -11.21 35.83
CA VAL A 132 26.26 -9.92 36.31
C VAL A 132 27.44 -9.13 36.91
N PRO A 133 27.63 -7.86 36.52
CA PRO A 133 28.76 -7.09 36.99
C PRO A 133 28.72 -6.97 38.53
N PRO A 134 29.87 -7.03 39.22
CA PRO A 134 29.95 -7.02 40.68
C PRO A 134 29.44 -5.71 41.31
N THR A 135 29.17 -4.69 40.50
CA THR A 135 28.50 -3.43 40.89
C THR A 135 27.03 -3.63 41.25
N THR A 136 26.35 -4.64 40.72
CA THR A 136 24.94 -4.95 41.04
C THR A 136 24.76 -5.37 42.50
N TYR A 137 25.77 -5.98 43.12
CA TYR A 137 25.74 -6.39 44.52
C TYR A 137 26.22 -5.30 45.49
N LYS A 138 26.70 -4.15 44.98
CA LYS A 138 27.07 -3.01 45.82
C LYS A 138 25.83 -2.12 46.04
N PRO A 139 25.42 -1.85 47.29
CA PRO A 139 24.28 -0.99 47.54
C PRO A 139 24.54 0.43 46.98
N PRO A 140 23.51 1.08 46.40
CA PRO A 140 23.61 2.43 45.85
C PRO A 140 24.15 3.43 46.88
N LYS A 141 24.87 4.46 46.42
CA LYS A 141 25.42 5.51 47.30
C LYS A 141 24.32 6.21 48.10
N GLU A 142 23.11 6.31 47.54
CA GLU A 142 21.95 6.90 48.21
C GLU A 142 21.53 6.10 49.45
N LYS A 143 21.67 4.76 49.46
CA LYS A 143 21.32 3.93 50.64
C LYS A 143 22.26 4.21 51.81
N LYS A 144 23.56 4.39 51.56
CA LYS A 144 24.53 4.77 52.60
C LYS A 144 24.25 6.17 53.15
N GLN A 145 23.90 7.11 52.29
CA GLN A 145 23.52 8.46 52.71
C GLN A 145 22.24 8.47 53.56
N LEU A 146 21.25 7.64 53.21
CA LEU A 146 20.03 7.45 54.01
C LEU A 146 20.32 6.87 55.40
N GLU A 147 21.25 5.93 55.52
CA GLU A 147 21.67 5.39 56.83
C GLU A 147 22.41 6.44 57.67
N GLU A 148 23.29 7.24 57.07
CA GLU A 148 23.93 8.36 57.77
C GLU A 148 22.94 9.43 58.23
N ILE A 149 21.91 9.72 57.43
CA ILE A 149 20.85 10.66 57.82
C ILE A 149 20.02 10.06 58.98
N LYS A 150 19.72 8.76 58.95
CA LYS A 150 19.01 8.08 60.04
C LYS A 150 19.82 8.10 61.34
N THR A 151 21.11 7.79 61.30
CA THR A 151 21.96 7.83 62.50
C THR A 151 22.12 9.24 63.05
N LYS A 152 22.26 10.26 62.19
CA LYS A 152 22.28 11.68 62.59
C LYS A 152 20.95 12.13 63.20
N LYS A 153 19.79 11.69 62.68
CA LYS A 153 18.48 11.96 63.29
C LYS A 153 18.33 11.28 64.65
N LEU A 154 18.82 10.06 64.80
CA LEU A 154 18.80 9.30 66.05
C LEU A 154 19.69 9.93 67.14
N GLN A 155 20.86 10.46 66.74
CA GLN A 155 21.72 11.22 67.65
C GLN A 155 21.13 12.59 68.03
N LYS A 156 20.47 13.29 67.10
CA LYS A 156 19.77 14.55 67.39
C LYS A 156 18.58 14.36 68.33
N THR A 157 17.81 13.28 68.16
CA THR A 157 16.68 12.95 69.07
C THR A 157 17.15 12.59 70.47
N LYS A 158 18.27 11.87 70.60
CA LYS A 158 18.91 11.63 71.92
C LYS A 158 19.34 12.95 72.59
N LYS A 159 19.97 13.86 71.84
CA LYS A 159 20.37 15.19 72.35
C LYS A 159 19.17 16.07 72.71
N THR A 160 18.05 16.03 71.98
CA THR A 160 16.85 16.81 72.32
C THR A 160 16.14 16.28 73.56
N ASN A 161 16.19 14.96 73.81
CA ASN A 161 15.63 14.37 75.03
C ASN A 161 16.40 14.80 76.29
N ASP A 162 17.71 15.06 76.19
CA ASP A 162 18.50 15.61 77.30
C ASP A 162 18.12 17.07 77.66
N TYR A 163 17.56 17.84 76.71
CA TYR A 163 17.07 19.21 76.95
C TYR A 163 15.55 19.28 77.23
N GLN A 164 14.83 18.15 77.20
CA GLN A 164 13.37 18.10 77.41
C GLN A 164 12.97 17.69 78.84
N PHE A 165 13.90 17.76 79.79
CA PHE A 165 13.62 17.63 81.23
C PHE A 165 13.91 18.91 82.04
N GLY A 166 14.14 20.05 81.37
CA GLY A 166 14.44 21.35 82.02
C GLY A 166 13.27 22.32 82.20
N CYS A 167 12.06 22.01 81.71
CA CYS A 167 10.94 22.96 81.69
C CYS A 167 9.70 22.49 82.45
N ALA A 168 9.89 21.93 83.64
CA ALA A 168 8.80 21.61 84.57
C ALA A 168 8.96 22.38 85.89
N ALA A 169 9.11 23.72 85.82
CA ALA A 169 8.98 24.61 86.96
C ALA A 169 8.66 26.04 86.51
N MET A 170 7.42 26.29 86.09
CA MET A 170 6.86 27.65 86.12
C MET A 170 5.51 27.60 86.83
N LYS A 171 5.43 28.34 87.93
CA LYS A 171 4.19 28.62 88.67
C LYS A 171 3.28 29.52 87.80
N PRO A 172 1.95 29.43 87.93
CA PRO A 172 1.05 30.30 87.19
C PRO A 172 0.97 31.67 87.87
N GLU A 173 1.64 32.68 87.32
CA GLU A 173 1.27 34.07 87.59
C GLU A 173 0.11 34.46 86.67
N LYS A 174 -1.06 34.64 87.30
CA LYS A 174 -2.24 35.24 86.70
C LYS A 174 -2.03 36.76 86.67
N GLY A 175 -2.40 37.38 85.55
CA GLY A 175 -2.68 38.82 85.46
C GLY A 175 -1.82 39.53 84.43
N GLU A 176 -2.46 40.39 83.64
CA GLU A 176 -1.84 41.45 82.82
C GLU A 176 -1.31 41.09 81.41
N VAL A 177 -2.16 40.51 80.55
CA VAL A 177 -1.95 40.60 79.08
C VAL A 177 -3.23 40.97 78.32
N CYS A 178 -4.03 41.90 78.88
CA CYS A 178 -5.21 42.43 78.18
C CYS A 178 -5.25 43.97 78.08
N CYS A 179 -4.09 44.65 78.12
CA CYS A 179 -4.04 46.11 77.96
C CYS A 179 -3.05 46.62 76.90
N LYS A 180 -2.39 45.75 76.12
CA LYS A 180 -1.40 46.18 75.09
C LYS A 180 -1.91 46.24 73.65
N ILE A 181 -3.17 45.88 73.40
CA ILE A 181 -3.78 45.95 72.04
C ILE A 181 -4.71 47.17 71.89
N LEU A 182 -5.12 47.80 72.99
CA LEU A 182 -5.93 49.02 72.97
C LEU A 182 -5.10 50.32 72.85
N SER A 183 -3.76 50.23 72.87
CA SER A 183 -2.87 51.39 72.75
C SER A 183 -2.39 51.68 71.31
N TYR A 184 -2.69 50.82 70.33
CA TYR A 184 -2.25 50.97 68.94
C TYR A 184 -3.33 51.49 67.97
N LEU A 185 -4.53 51.81 68.48
CA LEU A 185 -5.64 52.43 67.73
C LEU A 185 -5.84 53.91 68.12
N LYS A 186 -4.74 54.62 68.36
CA LYS A 186 -4.72 56.08 68.47
C LYS A 186 -4.35 56.67 67.11
N ILE A 187 -5.23 56.46 66.13
CA ILE A 187 -5.16 57.13 64.83
C ILE A 187 -6.16 58.29 64.88
N SER A 188 -5.59 59.48 65.01
CA SER A 188 -6.11 60.76 64.51
C SER A 188 -7.56 61.10 64.82
N GLN A 189 -7.81 61.50 66.07
CA GLN A 189 -8.87 62.47 66.39
C GLN A 189 -8.39 63.86 65.95
N GLU A 190 -8.35 64.09 64.65
CA GLU A 190 -8.14 65.40 64.01
C GLU A 190 -8.25 65.13 62.50
N VAL A 191 -9.48 65.23 61.97
CA VAL A 191 -9.87 65.53 60.58
C VAL A 191 -11.35 65.13 60.37
N VAL A 192 -12.18 66.14 60.11
CA VAL A 192 -13.60 66.15 59.65
C VAL A 192 -14.71 66.16 60.73
N PRO A 193 -15.26 67.35 61.10
CA PRO A 193 -16.51 67.48 61.86
C PRO A 193 -17.76 67.56 60.96
N PHE A 194 -17.84 66.76 59.89
CA PHE A 194 -18.97 66.80 58.93
C PHE A 194 -19.47 65.43 58.44
N LEU A 195 -19.25 64.35 59.19
CA LEU A 195 -19.77 63.01 58.82
C LEU A 195 -20.38 62.25 60.00
N ALA A 196 -20.71 62.92 61.10
CA ALA A 196 -21.32 62.28 62.26
C ALA A 196 -22.80 61.86 62.06
N PRO A 197 -23.68 62.61 61.37
CA PRO A 197 -25.10 62.24 61.30
C PRO A 197 -25.44 61.15 60.28
N TYR A 198 -24.60 60.95 59.26
CA TYR A 198 -24.87 59.99 58.18
C TYR A 198 -24.39 58.57 58.51
N LEU A 199 -23.34 58.45 59.33
CA LEU A 199 -22.85 57.16 59.80
C LEU A 199 -23.82 56.52 60.80
N ASP A 200 -24.49 57.29 61.68
CA ASP A 200 -25.44 56.71 62.64
C ASP A 200 -26.66 56.06 61.95
N VAL A 201 -27.19 56.68 60.89
CA VAL A 201 -28.35 56.14 60.14
C VAL A 201 -27.97 54.92 59.30
N VAL A 202 -26.79 54.95 58.67
CA VAL A 202 -26.26 53.81 57.92
C VAL A 202 -25.89 52.66 58.87
N TRP A 203 -25.37 52.97 60.05
CA TRP A 203 -25.04 51.98 61.08
C TRP A 203 -26.31 51.34 61.67
N GLU A 204 -27.39 52.09 61.91
CA GLU A 204 -28.68 51.51 62.32
C GLU A 204 -29.31 50.61 61.25
N LEU A 205 -29.25 51.00 59.97
CA LEU A 205 -29.80 50.20 58.87
C LEU A 205 -28.99 48.92 58.63
N VAL A 206 -27.66 49.00 58.66
CA VAL A 206 -26.77 47.83 58.53
C VAL A 206 -26.93 46.91 59.73
N LEU A 207 -27.07 47.44 60.95
CA LEU A 207 -27.34 46.65 62.15
C LEU A 207 -28.70 45.97 62.10
N ARG A 208 -29.76 46.65 61.62
CA ARG A 208 -31.08 46.03 61.44
C ARG A 208 -31.05 44.87 60.45
N GLN A 209 -30.37 45.05 59.33
CA GLN A 209 -30.26 44.02 58.30
C GLN A 209 -29.42 42.82 58.80
N TYR A 210 -28.34 43.08 59.54
CA TYR A 210 -27.58 42.03 60.23
C TYR A 210 -28.39 41.29 61.31
N PHE A 211 -29.28 41.99 62.02
CA PHE A 211 -30.15 41.38 63.03
C PHE A 211 -31.30 40.56 62.42
N GLU A 212 -31.81 40.94 61.24
CA GLU A 212 -32.77 40.14 60.48
C GLU A 212 -32.14 38.85 59.95
N GLU A 213 -30.89 38.89 59.46
CA GLU A 213 -30.15 37.69 59.03
C GLU A 213 -29.76 36.77 60.20
N LEU A 214 -29.72 37.29 61.44
CA LEU A 214 -29.51 36.53 62.67
C LEU A 214 -30.79 35.93 63.27
N GLN A 215 -31.91 35.93 62.54
CA GLN A 215 -33.04 35.04 62.85
C GLN A 215 -32.65 33.58 62.57
N ILE A 216 -31.74 33.08 63.41
CA ILE A 216 -31.52 31.66 63.60
C ILE A 216 -32.80 31.15 64.24
N ASP A 217 -33.44 30.16 63.61
CA ASP A 217 -34.51 29.40 64.24
C ASP A 217 -34.03 29.00 65.65
N ASN A 218 -34.57 29.63 66.68
CA ASN A 218 -34.23 29.37 68.07
C ASN A 218 -34.83 28.02 68.47
N ILE A 219 -34.31 26.94 67.89
CA ILE A 219 -34.55 25.59 68.35
C ILE A 219 -33.96 25.55 69.77
N PRO A 220 -34.75 25.28 70.82
CA PRO A 220 -34.25 25.28 72.19
C PRO A 220 -33.36 24.05 72.40
N ILE A 221 -32.10 24.16 71.98
CA ILE A 221 -31.07 23.16 72.25
C ILE A 221 -30.68 23.32 73.72
N LYS A 222 -30.95 22.30 74.54
CA LYS A 222 -30.51 22.26 75.94
C LYS A 222 -28.99 22.12 75.97
N LEU A 223 -28.27 23.24 75.97
CA LEU A 223 -26.81 23.28 75.94
C LEU A 223 -26.24 22.85 77.30
N ASN A 224 -25.89 21.57 77.42
CA ASN A 224 -24.99 21.13 78.49
C ASN A 224 -23.65 21.88 78.34
N ALA A 225 -22.98 22.19 79.45
CA ALA A 225 -21.68 22.91 79.43
C ALA A 225 -20.67 22.28 78.45
N ALA A 226 -20.69 20.95 78.30
CA ALA A 226 -19.88 20.22 77.33
C ALA A 226 -20.21 20.54 75.85
N ALA A 227 -21.48 20.81 75.51
CA ALA A 227 -21.88 21.21 74.16
C ALA A 227 -21.35 22.62 73.85
N ILE A 228 -21.47 23.56 74.79
CA ILE A 228 -20.93 24.93 74.66
C ILE A 228 -19.42 24.89 74.44
N LEU A 229 -18.69 24.07 75.21
CA LEU A 229 -17.24 23.94 75.06
C LEU A 229 -16.81 23.30 73.73
N ARG A 230 -17.60 22.36 73.19
CA ARG A 230 -17.34 21.77 71.86
C ARG A 230 -17.60 22.78 70.75
N GLU A 231 -18.71 23.50 70.81
CA GLU A 231 -19.04 24.56 69.85
C GLU A 231 -18.03 25.71 69.91
N SER A 232 -17.61 26.14 71.11
CA SER A 232 -16.57 27.16 71.26
C SER A 232 -15.23 26.70 70.71
N ALA A 233 -14.86 25.43 70.91
CA ALA A 233 -13.63 24.86 70.35
C ALA A 233 -13.70 24.76 68.81
N LEU A 234 -14.85 24.36 68.26
CA LEU A 234 -15.08 24.35 66.80
C LEU A 234 -15.02 25.77 66.22
N TYR A 235 -15.66 26.73 66.86
CA TYR A 235 -15.64 28.13 66.45
C TYR A 235 -14.24 28.72 66.52
N GLN A 236 -13.49 28.49 67.61
CA GLN A 236 -12.10 28.93 67.73
C GLN A 236 -11.22 28.32 66.64
N ARG A 237 -11.36 27.03 66.35
CA ARG A 237 -10.64 26.39 65.24
C ARG A 237 -10.98 27.01 63.89
N LYS A 238 -12.26 27.25 63.60
CA LYS A 238 -12.67 27.93 62.36
C LYS A 238 -12.09 29.35 62.29
N LYS A 239 -12.16 30.11 63.38
CA LYS A 239 -11.58 31.45 63.48
C LYS A 239 -10.07 31.44 63.25
N GLU A 240 -9.34 30.51 63.84
CA GLU A 240 -7.90 30.34 63.60
C GLU A 240 -7.59 29.96 62.16
N GLN A 241 -8.41 29.12 61.53
CA GLN A 241 -8.27 28.76 60.11
C GLN A 241 -8.49 29.97 59.19
N GLU A 242 -9.53 30.77 59.43
CA GLU A 242 -9.78 32.00 58.66
C GLU A 242 -8.70 33.06 58.90
N LEU A 243 -8.21 33.24 60.13
CA LEU A 243 -7.08 34.13 60.40
C LEU A 243 -5.83 33.71 59.64
N LYS A 244 -5.51 32.40 59.63
CA LYS A 244 -4.40 31.86 58.85
C LYS A 244 -4.62 32.05 57.35
N ARG A 245 -5.86 31.92 56.85
CA ARG A 245 -6.21 32.18 55.45
C ARG A 245 -5.93 33.64 55.08
N ILE A 246 -6.39 34.59 55.89
CA ILE A 246 -6.17 36.03 55.68
C ILE A 246 -4.66 36.34 55.75
N GLU A 247 -3.94 35.81 56.74
CA GLU A 247 -2.49 35.98 56.86
C GLU A 247 -1.74 35.47 55.61
N ASN A 248 -2.15 34.32 55.07
CA ASN A 248 -1.59 33.75 53.85
C ASN A 248 -1.90 34.62 52.62
N LEU A 249 -3.13 35.12 52.48
CA LEU A 249 -3.51 36.04 51.40
C LEU A 249 -2.71 37.35 51.48
N LEU A 250 -2.51 37.92 52.68
CA LEU A 250 -1.68 39.11 52.89
C LEU A 250 -0.21 38.88 52.53
N ARG A 251 0.30 37.65 52.69
CA ARG A 251 1.63 37.23 52.23
C ARG A 251 1.69 36.95 50.72
N GLY A 252 0.60 37.14 49.98
CA GLY A 252 0.51 36.91 48.54
C GLY A 252 0.30 35.44 48.15
N ALA A 253 -0.08 34.56 49.09
CA ALA A 253 -0.44 33.19 48.75
C ALA A 253 -1.78 33.17 47.99
N ARG A 254 -1.84 32.45 46.87
CA ARG A 254 -3.09 32.19 46.12
C ARG A 254 -3.69 30.85 46.56
N ASP A 255 -5.02 30.78 46.65
CA ASP A 255 -5.74 29.53 46.96
C ASP A 255 -5.46 28.48 45.86
N PRO A 256 -4.87 27.30 46.17
CA PRO A 256 -4.51 26.30 45.17
C PRO A 256 -5.70 25.43 44.72
N SER A 257 -6.88 25.61 45.31
CA SER A 257 -8.07 24.79 45.08
C SER A 257 -8.46 24.73 43.60
N GLU A 258 -8.48 25.88 42.91
CA GLU A 258 -8.78 25.96 41.47
C GLU A 258 -7.81 25.11 40.63
N PHE A 259 -6.51 25.18 40.95
CA PHE A 259 -5.49 24.41 40.25
C PHE A 259 -5.61 22.90 40.50
N LEU A 260 -5.92 22.51 41.74
CA LEU A 260 -6.09 21.10 42.10
C LEU A 260 -7.34 20.50 41.45
N GLU A 261 -8.44 21.25 41.40
CA GLU A 261 -9.66 20.85 40.70
C GLU A 261 -9.42 20.69 39.20
N TRP A 262 -8.77 21.69 38.58
CA TRP A 262 -8.37 21.60 37.18
C TRP A 262 -7.46 20.39 36.92
N GLN A 263 -6.46 20.16 37.77
CA GLN A 263 -5.56 19.02 37.63
C GLN A 263 -6.31 17.69 37.73
N LYS A 264 -7.29 17.57 38.64
CA LYS A 264 -8.14 16.38 38.77
C LYS A 264 -8.99 16.18 37.51
N GLN A 265 -9.59 17.25 36.97
CA GLN A 265 -10.38 17.19 35.75
C GLN A 265 -9.53 16.78 34.54
N MET A 266 -8.34 17.36 34.37
CA MET A 266 -7.46 17.02 33.25
C MET A 266 -7.01 15.56 33.31
N ARG A 267 -6.64 15.06 34.50
CA ARG A 267 -6.31 13.63 34.67
C ARG A 267 -7.50 12.72 34.36
N GLY A 268 -8.72 13.14 34.70
CA GLY A 268 -9.94 12.41 34.35
C GLY A 268 -10.12 12.32 32.83
N LYS A 269 -10.01 13.46 32.13
CA LYS A 269 -10.09 13.52 30.67
C LYS A 269 -9.01 12.68 30.00
N ASP A 270 -7.76 12.80 30.44
CA ASP A 270 -6.65 12.02 29.88
C ASP A 270 -6.88 10.50 30.03
N LEU A 271 -7.47 10.06 31.14
CA LEU A 271 -7.85 8.66 31.36
C LEU A 271 -9.00 8.23 30.44
N GLU A 272 -10.03 9.05 30.29
CA GLU A 272 -11.15 8.79 29.39
C GLU A 272 -10.70 8.69 27.93
N ASP A 273 -9.83 9.60 27.48
CA ASP A 273 -9.26 9.59 26.15
C ASP A 273 -8.41 8.34 25.90
N GLN A 274 -7.60 7.92 26.88
CA GLN A 274 -6.82 6.67 26.78
C GLN A 274 -7.74 5.44 26.65
N LEU A 275 -8.82 5.38 27.43
CA LEU A 275 -9.78 4.28 27.35
C LEU A 275 -10.51 4.28 26.00
N ALA A 276 -10.92 5.45 25.52
CA ALA A 276 -11.54 5.61 24.21
C ALA A 276 -10.58 5.18 23.08
N GLU A 277 -9.30 5.55 23.16
CA GLU A 277 -8.31 5.17 22.16
C GLU A 277 -8.08 3.65 22.13
N ILE A 278 -8.01 3.01 23.30
CA ILE A 278 -7.90 1.55 23.40
C ILE A 278 -9.11 0.87 22.75
N GLU A 279 -10.31 1.38 23.00
CA GLU A 279 -11.54 0.83 22.42
C GLU A 279 -11.59 1.05 20.89
N CYS A 280 -11.20 2.24 20.42
CA CYS A 280 -11.05 2.53 18.99
C CYS A 280 -10.07 1.56 18.31
N ARG A 281 -8.90 1.32 18.91
CA ARG A 281 -7.92 0.34 18.37
C ARG A 281 -8.48 -1.07 18.36
N ARG A 282 -9.23 -1.47 19.39
CA ARG A 282 -9.91 -2.78 19.46
C ARG A 282 -10.93 -2.94 18.34
N LEU A 283 -11.78 -1.94 18.13
CA LEU A 283 -12.80 -1.94 17.08
C LEU A 283 -12.17 -1.93 15.68
N GLN A 284 -11.12 -1.13 15.47
CA GLN A 284 -10.37 -1.12 14.22
C GLN A 284 -9.75 -2.49 13.92
N GLY A 285 -9.24 -3.18 14.94
CA GLY A 285 -8.75 -4.55 14.79
C GLY A 285 -9.83 -5.54 14.35
N LYS A 286 -11.06 -5.42 14.88
CA LYS A 286 -12.20 -6.24 14.46
C LYS A 286 -12.63 -5.94 13.03
N LEU A 287 -12.77 -4.67 12.67
CA LEU A 287 -13.11 -4.26 11.31
C LEU A 287 -12.07 -4.73 10.30
N SER A 288 -10.78 -4.58 10.61
CA SER A 288 -9.70 -5.06 9.73
C SER A 288 -9.76 -6.58 9.51
N HIS A 289 -10.13 -7.35 10.54
CA HIS A 289 -10.33 -8.78 10.40
C HIS A 289 -11.53 -9.12 9.48
N GLU A 290 -12.67 -8.45 9.68
CA GLU A 290 -13.86 -8.63 8.84
C GLU A 290 -13.58 -8.24 7.38
N GLU A 291 -12.92 -7.11 7.16
CA GLU A 291 -12.48 -6.66 5.82
C GLU A 291 -11.56 -7.67 5.14
N ALA A 292 -10.61 -8.26 5.88
CA ALA A 292 -9.72 -9.29 5.36
C ALA A 292 -10.49 -10.57 4.97
N VAL A 293 -11.45 -10.99 5.80
CA VAL A 293 -12.31 -12.15 5.50
C VAL A 293 -13.15 -11.90 4.24
N LEU A 294 -13.76 -10.71 4.12
CA LEU A 294 -14.54 -10.33 2.93
C LEU A 294 -13.66 -10.27 1.67
N ALA A 295 -12.46 -9.69 1.77
CA ALA A 295 -11.50 -9.66 0.66
C ALA A 295 -11.11 -11.07 0.20
N HIS A 296 -10.85 -11.99 1.13
CA HIS A 296 -10.60 -13.39 0.81
C HIS A 296 -11.78 -14.07 0.11
N GLN A 297 -13.00 -13.84 0.59
CA GLN A 297 -14.22 -14.37 -0.05
C GLN A 297 -14.38 -13.84 -1.47
N ASN A 298 -14.14 -12.55 -1.70
CA ASN A 298 -14.20 -11.93 -3.02
C ASN A 298 -13.19 -12.56 -3.98
N VAL A 299 -11.93 -12.74 -3.56
CA VAL A 299 -10.91 -13.41 -4.37
C VAL A 299 -11.31 -14.84 -4.71
N ILE A 300 -11.87 -15.59 -3.75
CA ILE A 300 -12.37 -16.94 -4.01
C ILE A 300 -13.49 -16.93 -5.05
N GLN A 301 -14.45 -16.01 -4.94
CA GLN A 301 -15.55 -15.89 -5.89
C GLN A 301 -15.06 -15.50 -7.30
N GLU A 302 -14.12 -14.56 -7.40
CA GLU A 302 -13.52 -14.19 -8.69
C GLU A 302 -12.76 -15.35 -9.33
N ASN A 303 -11.99 -16.09 -8.53
CA ASN A 303 -11.25 -17.26 -9.03
C ASN A 303 -12.20 -18.36 -9.49
N LYS A 304 -13.34 -18.56 -8.80
CA LYS A 304 -14.41 -19.47 -9.26
C LYS A 304 -14.96 -19.02 -10.62
N LYS A 305 -15.38 -17.75 -10.74
CA LYS A 305 -15.88 -17.19 -12.01
C LYS A 305 -14.87 -17.33 -13.14
N LYS A 306 -13.59 -17.05 -12.88
CA LYS A 306 -12.50 -17.22 -13.86
C LYS A 306 -12.32 -18.70 -14.25
N ALA A 307 -12.37 -19.62 -13.29
CA ALA A 307 -12.26 -21.05 -13.56
C ALA A 307 -13.44 -21.57 -14.40
N ASP A 308 -14.65 -21.11 -14.11
CA ASP A 308 -15.86 -21.47 -14.87
C ASP A 308 -15.79 -20.93 -16.30
N LEU A 309 -15.41 -19.66 -16.49
CA LEU A 309 -15.18 -19.08 -17.82
C LEU A 309 -14.12 -19.87 -18.62
N MET A 310 -13.02 -20.28 -17.97
CA MET A 310 -12.00 -21.10 -18.62
C MET A 310 -12.51 -22.50 -18.98
N ARG A 311 -13.39 -23.08 -18.16
CA ARG A 311 -14.05 -24.36 -18.46
C ARG A 311 -14.97 -24.24 -19.67
N GLU A 312 -15.77 -23.18 -19.74
CA GLU A 312 -16.65 -22.88 -20.88
C GLU A 312 -15.85 -22.71 -22.18
N LYS A 313 -14.84 -21.83 -22.18
CA LYS A 313 -13.95 -21.65 -23.34
C LYS A 313 -13.28 -22.95 -23.79
N LYS A 314 -12.86 -23.78 -22.83
CA LYS A 314 -12.28 -25.10 -23.14
C LYS A 314 -13.31 -26.03 -23.77
N ALA A 315 -14.55 -26.02 -23.27
CA ALA A 315 -15.63 -26.82 -23.83
C ALA A 315 -15.99 -26.36 -25.26
N GLU A 316 -16.04 -25.05 -25.52
CA GLU A 316 -16.23 -24.49 -26.86
C GLU A 316 -15.13 -24.92 -27.83
N LEU A 317 -13.86 -24.83 -27.42
CA LEU A 317 -12.72 -25.29 -28.23
C LEU A 317 -12.78 -26.79 -28.51
N MET A 318 -13.17 -27.60 -27.52
CA MET A 318 -13.39 -29.04 -27.73
C MET A 318 -14.51 -29.31 -28.73
N HIS A 319 -15.62 -28.56 -28.64
CA HIS A 319 -16.72 -28.66 -29.59
C HIS A 319 -16.26 -28.35 -31.01
N GLN A 320 -15.56 -27.23 -31.21
CA GLN A 320 -15.01 -26.86 -32.52
C GLN A 320 -14.04 -27.92 -33.07
N TYR A 321 -13.22 -28.52 -32.20
CA TYR A 321 -12.30 -29.58 -32.61
C TYR A 321 -13.06 -30.86 -33.01
N ALA A 322 -14.10 -31.23 -32.26
CA ALA A 322 -14.94 -32.37 -32.59
C ALA A 322 -15.68 -32.17 -33.93
N GLU A 323 -16.20 -30.98 -34.20
CA GLU A 323 -16.84 -30.62 -35.47
C GLU A 323 -15.86 -30.70 -36.64
N LYS A 324 -14.65 -30.13 -36.50
CA LYS A 324 -13.59 -30.24 -37.51
C LYS A 324 -13.22 -31.69 -37.78
N ARG A 325 -13.07 -32.51 -36.73
CA ARG A 325 -12.79 -33.95 -36.87
C ARG A 325 -13.89 -34.68 -37.61
N LEU A 326 -15.16 -34.34 -37.33
CA LEU A 326 -16.29 -34.92 -38.05
C LEU A 326 -16.27 -34.52 -39.53
N GLN A 327 -15.94 -33.26 -39.83
CA GLN A 327 -15.84 -32.75 -41.18
C GLN A 327 -14.71 -33.42 -41.96
N GLU A 328 -13.51 -33.49 -41.39
CA GLU A 328 -12.37 -34.23 -41.98
C GLU A 328 -12.73 -35.69 -42.26
N GLN A 329 -13.47 -36.34 -41.36
CA GLN A 329 -13.93 -37.71 -41.58
C GLN A 329 -14.97 -37.84 -42.70
N LYS A 330 -15.80 -36.82 -42.93
CA LYS A 330 -16.74 -36.79 -44.06
C LYS A 330 -15.99 -36.61 -45.37
N GLU A 331 -15.08 -35.63 -45.42
CA GLU A 331 -14.24 -35.36 -46.60
C GLU A 331 -13.38 -36.59 -46.97
N MET A 332 -12.78 -37.26 -45.98
CA MET A 332 -12.04 -38.49 -46.21
C MET A 332 -12.94 -39.61 -46.75
N ARG A 333 -14.17 -39.75 -46.22
CA ARG A 333 -15.12 -40.74 -46.72
C ARG A 333 -15.50 -40.47 -48.17
N GLU A 334 -15.79 -39.21 -48.51
CA GLU A 334 -16.10 -38.79 -49.88
C GLU A 334 -14.92 -39.05 -50.83
N LEU A 335 -13.69 -38.76 -50.41
CA LEU A 335 -12.49 -39.04 -51.21
C LEU A 335 -12.31 -40.55 -51.44
N VAL A 336 -12.49 -41.37 -50.40
CA VAL A 336 -12.44 -42.83 -50.52
C VAL A 336 -13.51 -43.32 -51.49
N GLU A 337 -14.72 -42.79 -51.41
CA GLU A 337 -15.80 -43.14 -52.33
C GLU A 337 -15.47 -42.76 -53.78
N GLN A 338 -14.90 -41.58 -54.02
CA GLN A 338 -14.42 -41.15 -55.34
C GLN A 338 -13.31 -42.07 -55.87
N VAL A 339 -12.35 -42.47 -55.03
CA VAL A 339 -11.28 -43.41 -55.41
C VAL A 339 -11.86 -44.78 -55.77
N VAL A 340 -12.81 -45.29 -54.97
CA VAL A 340 -13.50 -46.55 -55.25
C VAL A 340 -14.28 -46.48 -56.57
N GLU A 341 -15.01 -45.38 -56.81
CA GLU A 341 -15.75 -45.19 -58.06
C GLU A 341 -14.79 -45.05 -59.26
N GLY A 342 -13.66 -44.36 -59.07
CA GLY A 342 -12.56 -44.29 -60.04
C GLY A 342 -12.00 -45.68 -60.38
N HIS A 343 -11.79 -46.55 -59.38
CA HIS A 343 -11.37 -47.93 -59.60
C HIS A 343 -12.41 -48.75 -60.38
N LYS A 344 -13.71 -48.61 -60.06
CA LYS A 344 -14.80 -49.27 -60.81
C LYS A 344 -14.81 -48.80 -62.26
N ASN A 345 -14.72 -47.50 -62.50
CA ASN A 345 -14.70 -46.91 -63.84
C ASN A 345 -13.49 -47.38 -64.65
N ALA A 346 -12.30 -47.38 -64.06
CA ALA A 346 -11.09 -47.90 -64.70
C ALA A 346 -11.22 -49.40 -65.02
N HIS A 347 -11.80 -50.19 -64.12
CA HIS A 347 -12.07 -51.60 -64.34
C HIS A 347 -13.06 -51.82 -65.51
N GLN A 348 -14.16 -51.08 -65.54
CA GLN A 348 -15.13 -51.12 -66.63
C GLN A 348 -14.50 -50.70 -67.97
N ALA A 349 -13.68 -49.65 -67.99
CA ALA A 349 -12.95 -49.21 -69.18
C ALA A 349 -11.99 -50.29 -69.68
N LYS A 350 -11.27 -50.97 -68.77
CA LYS A 350 -10.39 -52.09 -69.10
C LYS A 350 -11.16 -53.26 -69.73
N ILE A 351 -12.33 -53.62 -69.19
CA ILE A 351 -13.21 -54.66 -69.77
C ILE A 351 -13.68 -54.24 -71.17
N LYS A 352 -14.16 -53.00 -71.34
CA LYS A 352 -14.60 -52.49 -72.65
C LYS A 352 -13.46 -52.55 -73.67
N LEU A 353 -12.27 -52.08 -73.30
CA LEU A 353 -11.08 -52.13 -74.15
C LEU A 353 -10.71 -53.57 -74.53
N GLN A 354 -10.80 -54.51 -73.59
CA GLN A 354 -10.54 -55.92 -73.87
C GLN A 354 -11.53 -56.49 -74.88
N LYS A 355 -12.83 -56.17 -74.76
CA LYS A 355 -13.86 -56.56 -75.75
C LYS A 355 -13.58 -55.97 -77.13
N TYR A 356 -13.27 -54.68 -77.21
CA TYR A 356 -12.88 -54.04 -78.47
C TYR A 356 -11.65 -54.68 -79.10
N LYS A 357 -10.61 -54.99 -78.31
CA LYS A 357 -9.42 -55.71 -78.82
C LYS A 357 -9.77 -57.10 -79.34
N GLN A 358 -10.67 -57.82 -78.66
CA GLN A 358 -11.14 -59.12 -79.13
C GLN A 358 -11.91 -59.00 -80.45
N GLN A 359 -12.77 -57.98 -80.60
CA GLN A 359 -13.48 -57.70 -81.85
C GLN A 359 -12.51 -57.40 -83.00
N ILE A 360 -11.55 -56.51 -82.80
CA ILE A 360 -10.53 -56.18 -83.83
C ILE A 360 -9.75 -57.44 -84.23
N VAL A 361 -9.36 -58.28 -83.26
CA VAL A 361 -8.67 -59.55 -83.58
C VAL A 361 -9.57 -60.48 -84.39
N GLN A 362 -10.86 -60.55 -84.09
CA GLN A 362 -11.81 -61.35 -84.86
C GLN A 362 -11.98 -60.80 -86.29
N GLU A 363 -12.19 -59.49 -86.44
CA GLU A 363 -12.28 -58.81 -87.74
C GLU A 363 -11.03 -59.05 -88.58
N VAL A 364 -9.82 -58.83 -88.02
CA VAL A 364 -8.55 -59.09 -88.72
C VAL A 364 -8.38 -60.58 -89.06
N CYS A 365 -8.87 -61.50 -88.23
CA CYS A 365 -8.87 -62.93 -88.56
C CYS A 365 -9.82 -63.27 -89.70
N GLU A 366 -10.99 -62.64 -89.77
CA GLU A 366 -11.96 -62.79 -90.85
C GLU A 366 -11.42 -62.20 -92.15
N GLU A 367 -10.91 -60.96 -92.13
CA GLU A 367 -10.25 -60.31 -93.27
C GLU A 367 -9.07 -61.16 -93.79
N ASN A 368 -8.21 -61.68 -92.91
CA ASN A 368 -7.11 -62.56 -93.32
C ASN A 368 -7.60 -63.87 -93.95
N ARG A 369 -8.71 -64.45 -93.46
CA ARG A 369 -9.32 -65.65 -94.07
C ARG A 369 -9.88 -65.34 -95.45
N GLU A 370 -10.50 -64.17 -95.63
CA GLU A 370 -11.01 -63.72 -96.92
C GLU A 370 -9.86 -63.49 -97.91
N LEU A 371 -8.79 -62.81 -97.50
CA LEU A 371 -7.59 -62.63 -98.32
C LEU A 371 -6.95 -63.97 -98.72
N LEU A 372 -6.89 -64.94 -97.79
CA LEU A 372 -6.41 -66.29 -98.09
C LEU A 372 -7.31 -67.01 -99.10
N ARG A 373 -8.64 -66.86 -98.99
CA ARG A 373 -9.58 -67.44 -99.95
C ARG A 373 -9.41 -66.81 -101.34
N GLN A 374 -9.32 -65.48 -101.42
CA GLN A 374 -9.06 -64.76 -102.66
C GLN A 374 -7.73 -65.20 -103.29
N ALA A 375 -6.66 -65.30 -102.49
CA ALA A 375 -5.36 -65.78 -102.98
C ALA A 375 -5.43 -67.22 -103.52
N LEU A 376 -6.19 -68.11 -102.88
CA LEU A 376 -6.42 -69.48 -103.37
C LEU A 376 -7.22 -69.49 -104.68
N GLU A 377 -8.30 -68.73 -104.78
CA GLU A 377 -9.12 -68.60 -106.01
C GLU A 377 -8.29 -68.03 -107.17
N GLU A 378 -7.48 -66.99 -106.93
CA GLU A 378 -6.57 -66.43 -107.93
C GLU A 378 -5.52 -67.45 -108.39
N GLU A 379 -4.93 -68.23 -107.48
CA GLU A 379 -3.98 -69.29 -107.85
C GLU A 379 -4.68 -70.42 -108.62
N GLU A 380 -5.90 -70.80 -108.27
CA GLU A 380 -6.71 -71.74 -109.06
C GLU A 380 -7.00 -71.22 -110.46
N GLU A 381 -7.39 -69.95 -110.60
CA GLU A 381 -7.59 -69.32 -111.91
C GLU A 381 -6.30 -69.24 -112.73
N LYS A 382 -5.18 -68.86 -112.10
CA LYS A 382 -3.86 -68.87 -112.75
C LYS A 382 -3.50 -70.29 -113.20
N LEU A 383 -3.79 -71.30 -112.38
CA LEU A 383 -3.55 -72.70 -112.74
C LEU A 383 -4.45 -73.13 -113.91
N ARG A 384 -5.73 -72.75 -113.92
CA ARG A 384 -6.65 -72.99 -115.05
C ARG A 384 -6.13 -72.35 -116.33
N LYS A 385 -5.74 -71.07 -116.29
CA LYS A 385 -5.12 -70.35 -117.41
C LYS A 385 -3.83 -71.04 -117.89
N ARG A 386 -2.97 -71.50 -116.97
CA ARG A 386 -1.77 -72.29 -117.29
C ARG A 386 -2.11 -73.63 -117.93
N CYS A 387 -3.13 -74.34 -117.44
CA CYS A 387 -3.59 -75.60 -118.02
C CYS A 387 -4.15 -75.41 -119.43
N GLU A 388 -4.95 -74.36 -119.66
CA GLU A 388 -5.44 -73.97 -120.99
C GLU A 388 -4.28 -73.65 -121.93
N LEU A 389 -3.28 -72.89 -121.46
CA LEU A 389 -2.07 -72.60 -122.23
C LEU A 389 -1.27 -73.86 -122.56
N ILE A 390 -1.13 -74.79 -121.60
CA ILE A 390 -0.49 -76.10 -121.84
C ILE A 390 -1.27 -76.91 -122.86
N GLN A 391 -2.61 -76.88 -122.83
CA GLN A 391 -3.44 -77.54 -123.86
C GLN A 391 -3.23 -76.92 -125.24
N GLN A 392 -3.13 -75.59 -125.34
CA GLN A 392 -2.80 -74.89 -126.59
C GLN A 392 -1.40 -75.25 -127.09
N ILE A 393 -0.38 -75.28 -126.22
CA ILE A 393 0.98 -75.70 -126.57
C ILE A 393 0.99 -77.16 -127.04
N ARG A 394 0.33 -78.08 -126.31
CA ARG A 394 0.23 -79.49 -126.72
C ARG A 394 -0.52 -79.66 -128.03
N ALA A 395 -1.56 -78.86 -128.29
CA ALA A 395 -2.25 -78.85 -129.58
C ALA A 395 -1.31 -78.41 -130.72
N ILE A 396 -0.48 -77.39 -130.49
CA ILE A 396 0.56 -76.93 -131.42
C ILE A 396 1.66 -78.00 -131.60
N GLU A 397 2.11 -78.65 -130.53
CA GLU A 397 3.09 -79.75 -130.58
C GLU A 397 2.53 -81.02 -131.25
N SER A 398 1.22 -81.25 -131.17
CA SER A 398 0.53 -82.37 -131.82
C SER A 398 0.24 -82.16 -133.32
N LEU A 399 0.46 -80.94 -133.83
CA LEU A 399 0.55 -80.73 -135.28
C LEU A 399 1.80 -81.46 -135.80
N PRO A 400 1.72 -82.16 -136.94
CA PRO A 400 2.89 -82.76 -137.55
C PRO A 400 3.90 -81.65 -137.84
N SER A 401 5.01 -81.63 -137.08
CA SER A 401 6.22 -80.94 -137.50
C SER A 401 6.63 -81.57 -138.83
N LEU A 402 6.28 -80.90 -139.93
CA LEU A 402 6.91 -81.06 -141.21
C LEU A 402 8.39 -80.72 -140.99
N ARG A 403 9.19 -81.76 -140.72
CA ARG A 403 10.64 -81.72 -140.90
C ARG A 403 10.92 -81.61 -142.40
N HIS A 404 10.61 -80.45 -142.97
CA HIS A 404 11.11 -80.06 -144.27
C HIS A 404 12.46 -79.37 -144.02
N LYS A 405 13.54 -80.07 -144.37
CA LYS A 405 14.86 -79.47 -144.47
C LYS A 405 14.79 -78.45 -145.61
N PHE A 406 14.60 -77.18 -145.29
CA PHE A 406 14.96 -76.12 -146.23
C PHE A 406 16.48 -76.01 -146.18
N VAL A 407 17.11 -76.57 -147.20
CA VAL A 407 18.49 -76.24 -147.53
C VAL A 407 18.44 -74.81 -148.06
N ASP A 408 18.85 -73.85 -147.24
CA ASP A 408 19.15 -72.51 -147.69
C ASP A 408 20.56 -72.53 -148.28
N LEU A 409 20.66 -72.41 -149.61
CA LEU A 409 21.91 -72.40 -150.38
C LEU A 409 22.55 -71.00 -150.42
N THR A 410 22.15 -70.12 -149.53
CA THR A 410 22.65 -68.76 -149.46
C THR A 410 23.10 -68.43 -148.04
N GLU A 411 24.42 -68.30 -147.93
CA GLU A 411 25.13 -67.39 -147.01
C GLU A 411 26.02 -68.00 -145.91
N VAL A 412 27.31 -68.06 -146.28
CA VAL A 412 28.54 -67.72 -145.54
C VAL A 412 28.71 -68.26 -144.12
N SER A 413 29.61 -69.23 -144.00
CA SER A 413 30.25 -69.62 -142.74
C SER A 413 30.96 -68.42 -142.10
N SER A 414 30.40 -67.90 -141.02
CA SER A 414 31.10 -67.05 -140.04
C SER A 414 31.12 -67.80 -138.71
N ASN A 415 32.18 -68.58 -138.51
CA ASN A 415 32.53 -69.12 -137.20
C ASN A 415 33.22 -68.02 -136.41
N GLY A 416 32.68 -67.68 -135.23
CA GLY A 416 33.30 -66.73 -134.33
C GLY A 416 32.82 -66.90 -132.88
N VAL A 417 33.76 -67.38 -132.06
CA VAL A 417 33.94 -67.19 -130.59
C VAL A 417 33.06 -68.00 -129.65
#